data_AF-A0A5N6XK47-F1
#
_entry.id   AF-A0A5N6XK47-F1
#
_cell.length_a   1.000
_cell.length_b   1.000
_cell.length_c   1.000
_cell.angle_alpha   90.00
_cell.angle_beta   90.00
_cell.angle_gamma   90.00
#
_symmetry.space_group_name_H-M   'P 1'
#
loop_
_entity.id
_entity.type
_entity.pdbx_description
1 polymer ?
#
loop_
_entity_poly.entity_id
_entity_poly.type
_entity_poly.pdbx_seq_one_letter_code
_entity_poly.pdbx_strand_id
1 'polypeptide(L)'
;MPRVPTTREVVPGAPVNIILKADQPTGRTVSGTIADVLTRGNHPRGIKVRLTDGRVGRVQSMGTGGSCPPPDPTQGQRIRRTTSEAELPSQNIGLDAYMVSARPRRGARRDESQQPVHDGPVVTCPVCGVFEGDETAVAHHVAGHFAD
;
A
#
# COMPACT_ATOMS: atom_id res chain seq x y z
N MET A 1 29.51 -0.78 0.85
CA MET A 1 28.46 0.17 0.40
C MET A 1 27.33 -0.65 -0.20
N PRO A 2 26.09 -0.53 0.30
CA PRO A 2 24.95 -1.18 -0.36
C PRO A 2 24.88 -0.63 -1.79
N ARG A 3 25.06 -1.51 -2.78
CA ARG A 3 25.01 -1.15 -4.20
C ARG A 3 23.57 -0.77 -4.49
N VAL A 4 23.33 0.53 -4.64
CA VAL A 4 22.00 1.06 -4.93
C VAL A 4 21.55 0.47 -6.28
N PRO A 5 20.45 -0.30 -6.32
CA PRO A 5 19.96 -0.87 -7.56
C PRO A 5 19.54 0.24 -8.52
N THR A 6 19.76 0.04 -9.80
CA THR A 6 19.37 0.99 -10.84
C THR A 6 17.89 0.83 -11.19
N THR A 7 17.26 1.87 -11.76
CA THR A 7 15.82 1.86 -12.08
C THR A 7 15.43 0.72 -13.02
N ARG A 8 16.37 0.18 -13.80
CA ARG A 8 16.15 -0.99 -14.67
C ARG A 8 15.95 -2.30 -13.90
N GLU A 9 16.54 -2.41 -12.71
CA GLU A 9 16.44 -3.61 -11.86
C GLU A 9 15.15 -3.59 -11.03
N VAL A 10 14.56 -2.42 -10.83
CA VAL A 10 13.38 -2.21 -9.98
C VAL A 10 12.11 -2.26 -10.83
N VAL A 11 11.46 -3.43 -10.85
CA VAL A 11 10.22 -3.68 -11.61
C VAL A 11 9.01 -3.64 -10.65
N PRO A 12 7.87 -3.02 -11.04
CA PRO A 12 6.63 -3.16 -10.27
C PRO A 12 6.26 -4.64 -10.13
N GLY A 13 5.85 -5.05 -8.92
CA GLY A 13 5.60 -6.45 -8.57
C GLY A 13 6.79 -7.20 -7.97
N ALA A 14 8.01 -6.63 -7.98
CA ALA A 14 9.16 -7.25 -7.34
C ALA A 14 9.15 -7.03 -5.81
N PRO A 15 9.62 -8.02 -5.01
CA PRO A 15 9.85 -7.84 -3.58
C PRO A 15 11.10 -6.99 -3.37
N VAL A 16 10.98 -5.98 -2.51
CA VAL A 16 12.07 -5.07 -2.17
C VAL A 16 12.08 -4.70 -0.69
N ASN A 17 13.23 -4.25 -0.23
CA ASN A 17 13.44 -3.71 1.09
C ASN A 17 13.56 -2.18 0.98
N ILE A 18 12.63 -1.46 1.58
CA ILE A 18 12.54 0.00 1.52
C ILE A 18 12.68 0.66 2.88
N ILE A 19 13.21 1.88 2.90
CA ILE A 19 13.15 2.76 4.06
C ILE A 19 12.05 3.78 3.84
N LEU A 20 11.10 3.82 4.77
CA LEU A 20 10.05 4.82 4.81
C LEU A 20 10.61 6.16 5.25
N LYS A 21 9.93 7.26 4.89
CA LYS A 21 10.33 8.59 5.35
C LYS A 21 10.35 8.70 6.88
N ALA A 22 9.38 8.07 7.56
CA ALA A 22 9.29 8.03 9.01
C ALA A 22 10.45 7.26 9.66
N ASP A 23 10.99 6.25 8.95
CA ASP A 23 12.06 5.38 9.44
C ASP A 23 13.46 5.81 8.97
N GLN A 24 13.60 6.94 8.28
CA GLN A 24 14.92 7.48 7.92
C GLN A 24 15.87 7.74 9.11
N PRO A 25 15.43 8.23 10.29
CA PRO A 25 16.34 8.40 11.43
C PRO A 25 16.69 7.07 12.11
N THR A 26 15.80 6.08 12.07
CA THR A 26 15.99 4.76 12.70
C THR A 26 16.64 3.74 11.77
N GLY A 27 16.66 3.98 10.46
CA GLY A 27 17.17 3.07 9.44
C GLY A 27 16.34 1.79 9.29
N ARG A 28 15.14 1.72 9.89
CA ARG A 28 14.29 0.53 9.80
C ARG A 28 13.84 0.32 8.37
N THR A 29 14.03 -0.90 7.91
CA THR A 29 13.71 -1.29 6.54
C THR A 29 12.49 -2.20 6.57
N VAL A 30 11.55 -1.94 5.67
CA VAL A 30 10.31 -2.67 5.52
C VAL A 30 10.36 -3.43 4.20
N SER A 31 10.10 -4.72 4.27
CA SER A 31 9.94 -5.57 3.08
C SER A 31 8.53 -5.42 2.52
N GLY A 32 8.43 -5.35 1.19
CA GLY A 32 7.12 -5.37 0.52
C GLY A 32 7.25 -5.37 -0.99
N THR A 33 6.10 -5.36 -1.65
CA THR A 33 6.00 -5.44 -3.12
C THR A 33 5.79 -4.05 -3.69
N ILE A 34 6.48 -3.74 -4.79
CA ILE A 34 6.33 -2.44 -5.48
C ILE A 34 4.99 -2.41 -6.22
N ALA A 35 4.18 -1.38 -5.95
CA ALA A 35 3.02 -1.05 -6.76
C ALA A 35 3.41 -0.15 -7.93
N ASP A 36 4.19 0.90 -7.66
CA ASP A 36 4.55 1.89 -8.68
C ASP A 36 5.94 2.49 -8.43
N VAL A 37 6.64 2.80 -9.53
CA VAL A 37 7.99 3.37 -9.52
C VAL A 37 7.87 4.86 -9.82
N LEU A 38 7.93 5.68 -8.77
CA LEU A 38 7.77 7.15 -8.84
C LEU A 38 9.07 7.88 -9.22
N THR A 39 10.04 7.17 -9.75
CA THR A 39 11.37 7.70 -10.05
C THR A 39 11.46 8.15 -11.51
N ARG A 40 11.81 9.43 -11.72
CA ARG A 40 12.12 10.02 -13.04
C ARG A 40 13.64 10.08 -13.35
N GLY A 41 14.46 9.24 -12.74
CA GLY A 41 15.91 9.23 -12.98
C GLY A 41 16.74 8.47 -11.93
N ASN A 42 18.00 8.15 -12.25
CA ASN A 42 18.86 7.42 -11.32
C ASN A 42 19.29 8.35 -10.16
N HIS A 43 18.91 8.02 -8.93
CA HIS A 43 19.26 8.81 -7.75
C HIS A 43 20.35 8.11 -6.93
N PRO A 44 21.41 8.83 -6.50
CA PRO A 44 22.55 8.24 -5.80
C PRO A 44 22.19 7.67 -4.42
N ARG A 45 21.05 8.08 -3.86
CA ARG A 45 20.52 7.61 -2.56
C ARG A 45 19.34 6.65 -2.70
N GLY A 46 19.09 6.10 -3.89
CA GLY A 46 18.03 5.13 -4.13
C GLY A 46 16.79 5.67 -4.84
N ILE A 47 15.99 4.71 -5.30
CA ILE A 47 14.80 4.89 -6.13
C ILE A 47 13.59 5.07 -5.23
N LYS A 48 12.73 6.05 -5.54
CA LYS A 48 11.48 6.29 -4.83
C LYS A 48 10.41 5.36 -5.40
N VAL A 49 9.89 4.47 -4.56
CA VAL A 49 8.84 3.52 -4.94
C VAL A 49 7.65 3.64 -4.01
N ARG A 50 6.47 3.30 -4.52
CA ARG A 50 5.25 3.10 -3.74
C ARG A 50 5.01 1.60 -3.62
N LEU A 51 4.76 1.11 -2.41
CA LEU A 51 4.41 -0.28 -2.16
C LEU A 51 2.93 -0.52 -2.44
N THR A 52 2.55 -1.79 -2.59
CA THR A 52 1.14 -2.23 -2.62
C THR A 52 0.36 -1.82 -1.37
N ASP A 53 1.05 -1.62 -0.24
CA ASP A 53 0.47 -1.08 0.99
C ASP A 53 0.14 0.43 0.92
N GLY A 54 0.46 1.12 -0.18
CA GLY A 54 0.33 2.58 -0.32
C GLY A 54 1.46 3.39 0.33
N ARG A 55 2.37 2.73 1.05
CA ARG A 55 3.54 3.36 1.69
C ARG A 55 4.60 3.75 0.64
N VAL A 56 5.26 4.90 0.82
CA VAL A 56 6.29 5.41 -0.11
C VAL A 56 7.65 5.46 0.58
N GLY A 57 8.67 4.93 -0.09
CA GLY A 57 10.02 4.83 0.49
C GLY A 57 11.14 4.83 -0.55
N ARG A 58 12.38 4.81 -0.07
CA ARG A 58 13.59 4.62 -0.87
C ARG A 58 13.99 3.15 -0.85
N VAL A 59 14.27 2.56 -2.00
CA VAL A 59 14.78 1.18 -2.09
C VAL A 59 16.23 1.13 -1.60
N GLN A 60 16.50 0.24 -0.63
CA GLN A 60 17.85 -0.07 -0.15
C GLN A 60 18.42 -1.31 -0.85
N SER A 61 17.60 -2.35 -1.00
CA SER A 61 18.01 -3.61 -1.63
C SER A 61 16.82 -4.34 -2.26
N MET A 62 17.10 -5.14 -3.28
CA MET A 62 16.15 -6.07 -3.86
C MET A 62 15.92 -7.23 -2.89
N GLY A 63 14.67 -7.65 -2.70
CA GLY A 63 14.37 -8.90 -2.03
C GLY A 63 14.75 -10.04 -2.96
N THR A 64 15.68 -10.90 -2.54
CA THR A 64 15.91 -12.16 -3.26
C THR A 64 14.73 -13.09 -3.00
N GLY A 65 13.67 -12.92 -3.80
CA GLY A 65 12.54 -13.82 -3.82
C GLY A 65 12.92 -15.08 -4.57
N GLY A 66 13.38 -16.10 -3.83
CA GLY A 66 13.41 -17.48 -4.30
C GLY A 66 14.64 -17.87 -5.13
N SER A 67 15.72 -18.25 -4.46
CA SER A 67 16.38 -19.48 -4.86
C SER A 67 15.45 -20.62 -4.49
N CYS A 68 14.54 -20.98 -5.41
CA CYS A 68 14.01 -22.32 -5.42
C CYS A 68 15.19 -23.19 -5.93
N PRO A 69 15.89 -23.97 -5.09
CA PRO A 69 16.74 -25.02 -5.66
C PRO A 69 15.84 -25.87 -6.56
N PRO A 70 16.32 -26.29 -7.75
CA PRO A 70 15.52 -27.12 -8.63
C PRO A 70 14.99 -28.33 -7.82
N PRO A 71 13.70 -28.67 -7.90
CA PRO A 71 13.21 -29.87 -7.25
C PRO A 71 13.91 -31.06 -7.91
N ASP A 72 14.77 -31.75 -7.17
CA ASP A 72 15.30 -33.04 -7.57
C ASP A 72 14.13 -33.99 -7.85
N PRO A 73 13.94 -34.46 -9.10
CA PRO A 73 12.83 -35.32 -9.44
C PRO A 73 13.23 -36.78 -9.18
N THR A 74 13.56 -37.16 -7.94
CA THR A 74 13.83 -38.58 -7.67
C THR A 74 13.43 -39.04 -6.28
N GLN A 75 12.55 -40.06 -6.29
CA GLN A 75 12.07 -40.93 -5.21
C GLN A 75 11.03 -40.32 -4.26
N GLY A 76 9.76 -40.75 -4.30
CA GLY A 76 9.30 -42.12 -4.54
C GLY A 76 8.88 -42.74 -3.22
N GLN A 77 7.64 -42.43 -2.83
CA GLN A 77 6.70 -43.28 -2.09
C GLN A 77 7.24 -44.20 -0.98
N ARG A 78 6.85 -43.89 0.26
CA ARG A 78 6.58 -44.93 1.26
C ARG A 78 5.39 -44.56 2.14
N ILE A 79 4.20 -44.90 1.64
CA ILE A 79 3.01 -45.07 2.45
C ILE A 79 3.24 -46.34 3.28
N ARG A 80 3.35 -46.22 4.60
CA ARG A 80 3.17 -47.34 5.51
C ARG A 80 2.55 -46.88 6.82
N ARG A 81 1.50 -47.61 7.18
CA ARG A 81 0.81 -47.75 8.46
C ARG A 81 -0.31 -46.74 8.75
N THR A 82 -1.44 -47.15 9.30
CA THR A 82 -2.03 -48.47 9.58
C THR A 82 -3.50 -48.21 9.84
N THR A 83 -4.35 -49.13 9.40
CA THR A 83 -5.76 -49.24 9.76
C THR A 83 -5.90 -49.55 11.25
N SER A 84 -6.47 -48.59 11.99
CA SER A 84 -6.99 -48.68 13.36
C SER A 84 -7.37 -47.24 13.73
N GLU A 85 -8.60 -46.81 13.97
CA GLU A 85 -9.79 -47.49 14.45
C GLU A 85 -10.99 -46.62 14.04
N ALA A 86 -12.02 -47.25 13.48
CA ALA A 86 -13.29 -46.59 13.25
C ALA A 86 -14.15 -46.81 14.50
N GLU A 87 -14.05 -45.89 15.46
CA GLU A 87 -15.08 -45.72 16.48
C GLU A 87 -15.63 -44.29 16.35
N LEU A 88 -16.83 -44.18 15.78
CA LEU A 88 -17.74 -43.05 15.94
C LEU A 88 -18.81 -43.54 16.93
N PRO A 89 -19.29 -42.70 17.87
CA PRO A 89 -20.43 -41.87 17.47
C PRO A 89 -20.65 -40.53 18.22
N SER A 90 -21.30 -39.62 17.49
CA SER A 90 -22.37 -38.71 17.95
C SER A 90 -22.11 -37.82 19.15
N GLN A 91 -21.60 -36.61 18.89
CA GLN A 91 -21.95 -35.45 19.71
C GLN A 91 -22.43 -34.32 18.80
N ASN A 92 -23.73 -34.41 18.46
CA ASN A 92 -24.65 -33.29 18.28
C ASN A 92 -23.99 -31.91 18.20
N ILE A 93 -23.69 -31.47 16.98
CA ILE A 93 -23.47 -30.06 16.69
C ILE A 93 -24.78 -29.36 17.06
N GLY A 94 -24.81 -28.72 18.23
CA GLY A 94 -25.95 -27.94 18.68
C GLY A 94 -26.26 -26.83 17.68
N LEU A 95 -27.56 -26.58 17.47
CA LEU A 95 -28.08 -25.51 16.62
C LEU A 95 -27.51 -24.11 16.94
N ASP A 96 -26.89 -23.93 18.12
CA ASP A 96 -26.18 -22.73 18.54
C ASP A 96 -24.88 -22.42 17.76
N ALA A 97 -24.30 -23.38 17.04
CA ALA A 97 -23.15 -23.10 16.15
C ALA A 97 -23.54 -22.28 14.91
N TYR A 98 -24.84 -22.24 14.56
CA TYR A 98 -25.34 -21.57 13.36
C TYR A 98 -26.00 -20.20 13.64
N MET A 99 -26.09 -19.77 14.89
CA MET A 99 -26.44 -18.40 15.24
C MET A 99 -25.19 -17.62 15.60
N VAL A 100 -24.50 -17.07 14.59
CA VAL A 100 -23.49 -16.03 14.79
C VAL A 100 -24.17 -14.80 15.37
N SER A 101 -24.20 -14.73 16.70
CA SER A 101 -24.53 -13.50 17.43
C SER A 101 -23.33 -12.55 17.39
N ALA A 102 -23.45 -11.56 16.51
CA ALA A 102 -22.87 -10.21 16.50
C ALA A 102 -21.54 -9.94 17.26
N ARG A 103 -20.54 -9.45 16.52
CA ARG A 103 -19.67 -8.37 17.01
C ARG A 103 -19.47 -7.30 15.94
N PRO A 104 -19.82 -6.01 16.20
CA PRO A 104 -19.48 -4.92 15.30
C PRO A 104 -17.96 -4.71 15.35
N ARG A 105 -17.29 -4.90 14.21
CA ARG A 105 -15.89 -4.51 14.10
C ARG A 105 -15.82 -2.99 14.01
N ARG A 106 -15.26 -2.42 15.08
CA ARG A 106 -14.68 -1.08 15.12
C ARG A 106 -13.81 -0.89 13.88
N GLY A 107 -14.00 0.25 13.22
CA GLY A 107 -13.26 0.62 12.01
C GLY A 107 -14.17 1.04 10.86
N ALA A 108 -15.27 1.75 11.15
CA ALA A 108 -15.97 2.48 10.12
C ALA A 108 -15.02 3.57 9.58
N ARG A 109 -14.60 3.34 8.34
CA ARG A 109 -14.12 4.33 7.37
C ARG A 109 -14.67 5.73 7.69
N ARG A 110 -13.78 6.64 8.07
CA ARG A 110 -13.92 8.07 7.75
C ARG A 110 -12.95 8.31 6.60
N ASP A 111 -13.51 8.42 5.40
CA ASP A 111 -13.85 9.71 4.78
C ASP A 111 -12.62 10.14 3.97
N GLU A 112 -12.42 9.53 2.82
CA GLU A 112 -12.98 10.07 1.58
C GLU A 112 -12.45 11.49 1.36
N SER A 113 -11.17 11.60 1.04
CA SER A 113 -10.63 12.77 0.35
C SER A 113 -11.15 12.77 -1.09
N GLN A 114 -12.47 12.82 -1.26
CA GLN A 114 -13.07 13.40 -2.45
C GLN A 114 -12.61 14.85 -2.45
N GLN A 115 -11.65 15.17 -3.31
CA GLN A 115 -11.57 16.53 -3.82
C GLN A 115 -12.96 16.81 -4.41
N PRO A 116 -13.66 17.86 -3.95
CA PRO A 116 -14.89 18.24 -4.61
C PRO A 116 -14.52 18.54 -6.06
N VAL A 117 -15.13 17.81 -6.99
CA VAL A 117 -15.27 18.29 -8.35
C VAL A 117 -16.16 19.51 -8.24
N HIS A 118 -15.54 20.69 -8.29
CA HIS A 118 -16.26 21.95 -8.22
C HIS A 118 -16.91 22.20 -9.58
N ASP A 119 -18.07 21.60 -9.82
CA ASP A 119 -19.02 22.01 -10.87
C ASP A 119 -19.75 23.30 -10.43
N GLY A 120 -19.00 24.25 -9.88
CA GLY A 120 -19.49 25.55 -9.44
C GLY A 120 -19.50 26.56 -10.59
N PRO A 121 -20.34 27.61 -10.52
CA PRO A 121 -20.23 28.72 -11.45
C PRO A 121 -18.86 29.40 -11.24
N VAL A 122 -18.06 29.48 -12.31
CA VAL A 122 -16.80 30.21 -12.30
C VAL A 122 -17.11 31.71 -12.20
N VAL A 123 -16.63 32.36 -11.13
CA VAL A 123 -16.82 33.79 -10.87
C VAL A 123 -15.48 34.51 -11.02
N THR A 124 -15.51 35.73 -11.53
CA THR A 124 -14.32 36.59 -11.65
C THR A 124 -14.18 37.47 -10.40
N CYS A 125 -12.95 37.65 -9.94
CA CYS A 125 -12.63 38.53 -8.81
C CYS A 125 -13.00 40.00 -9.11
N PRO A 126 -13.85 40.65 -8.28
CA PRO A 126 -14.30 42.02 -8.52
C PRO A 126 -13.24 43.09 -8.20
N VAL A 127 -12.16 42.73 -7.50
CA VAL A 127 -11.10 43.69 -7.11
C VAL A 127 -10.07 43.87 -8.23
N CYS A 128 -9.67 42.78 -8.90
CA CYS A 128 -8.61 42.81 -9.91
C CYS A 128 -9.08 42.46 -11.33
N GLY A 129 -10.20 41.74 -11.50
CA GLY A 129 -10.71 41.33 -12.81
C GLY A 129 -9.87 40.29 -13.56
N VAL A 130 -8.76 39.79 -12.99
CA VAL A 130 -7.83 38.85 -13.65
C VAL A 130 -7.96 37.42 -13.12
N PHE A 131 -8.50 37.23 -11.92
CA PHE A 131 -8.62 35.93 -11.29
C PHE A 131 -10.02 35.34 -11.52
N GLU A 132 -10.10 34.17 -12.15
CA GLU A 132 -11.33 33.42 -12.40
C GLU A 132 -11.27 32.08 -11.65
N GLY A 133 -12.31 31.77 -10.87
CA GLY A 133 -12.38 30.52 -10.12
C GLY A 133 -13.69 30.37 -9.36
N ASP A 134 -13.79 29.31 -8.55
CA ASP A 134 -14.95 29.11 -7.69
C ASP A 134 -15.07 30.21 -6.63
N GLU A 135 -16.28 30.44 -6.14
CA GLU A 135 -16.60 31.48 -5.15
C GLU A 135 -15.64 31.48 -3.94
N THR A 136 -15.24 30.30 -3.48
CA THR A 136 -14.33 30.14 -2.35
C THR A 136 -12.91 30.57 -2.70
N ALA A 137 -12.42 30.21 -3.89
CA ALA A 137 -11.11 30.60 -4.38
C ALA A 137 -11.03 32.11 -4.60
N VAL A 138 -12.08 32.71 -5.17
CA VAL A 138 -12.19 34.16 -5.35
C VAL A 138 -12.23 34.87 -3.99
N ALA A 139 -12.99 34.37 -3.01
CA ALA A 139 -13.05 34.96 -1.68
C ALA A 139 -11.67 34.97 -0.98
N HIS A 140 -10.92 33.87 -1.07
CA HIS A 140 -9.56 33.82 -0.53
C HIS A 140 -8.59 34.76 -1.26
N HIS A 141 -8.72 34.90 -2.58
CA HIS A 141 -7.91 35.83 -3.36
C HIS A 141 -8.24 37.30 -3.00
N VAL A 142 -9.52 37.63 -2.87
CA VAL A 142 -10.01 38.96 -2.48
C VAL A 142 -9.51 39.33 -1.09
N ALA A 143 -9.52 38.41 -0.12
CA ALA A 143 -8.99 38.66 1.22
C ALA A 143 -7.49 39.05 1.21
N GLY A 144 -6.72 38.57 0.23
CA GLY A 144 -5.31 38.94 0.06
C GLY A 144 -5.09 40.38 -0.41
N HIS A 145 -6.03 40.97 -1.16
CA HIS A 145 -5.94 42.38 -1.60
C HIS A 145 -6.20 43.39 -0.47
N PHE A 146 -6.94 42.99 0.57
CA PHE A 146 -7.27 43.85 1.71
C PHE A 146 -6.29 43.71 2.89
N ALA A 147 -5.28 42.84 2.76
CA ALA A 147 -4.29 42.56 3.79
C ALA A 147 -2.98 43.36 3.63
N ASP A 148 -2.92 44.29 2.67
CA ASP A 148 -1.82 45.26 2.46
C ASP A 148 -2.31 46.69 2.73
#